data_AF-A0A4Y6UTV9-F1
#
_entry.id   AF-A0A4Y6UTV9-F1
#
_cell.length_a   1.000
_cell.length_b   1.000
_cell.length_c   1.000
_cell.angle_alpha   90.00
_cell.angle_beta   90.00
_cell.angle_gamma   90.00
#
_symmetry.space_group_name_H-M   'P 1'
#
loop_
_entity.id
_entity.type
_entity.pdbx_description
1 polymer ?
#
loop_
_entity_poly.entity_id
_entity_poly.type
_entity_poly.pdbx_seq_one_letter_code
_entity_poly.pdbx_strand_id
1 'polypeptide(L)'
;MTKVNETVNTKELARTLAERTELLNKGQSEEVVNALADVIFETLVSGKNVKLNGIGVLEARQVEAGTVQNPALYTKLIEQGMSKDDAKA
;
A
#
# COMPACT_ATOMS: atom_id res chain seq x y z
N MET A 1 27.75 -1.76 6.44
CA MET A 1 27.18 -1.93 5.10
C MET A 1 25.67 -1.91 5.24
N THR A 2 25.04 -0.79 4.88
CA THR A 2 23.59 -0.60 4.92
C THR A 2 22.96 -1.55 3.90
N LYS A 3 22.03 -2.41 4.34
CA LYS A 3 21.32 -3.32 3.43
C LYS A 3 20.59 -2.49 2.38
N VAL A 4 20.78 -2.88 1.12
CA VAL A 4 20.11 -2.33 -0.06
C VAL A 4 18.60 -2.44 0.15
N ASN A 5 17.84 -1.39 -0.19
CA ASN A 5 16.37 -1.42 -0.29
C ASN A 5 15.96 -2.31 -1.47
N GLU A 6 16.18 -3.61 -1.35
CA GLU A 6 15.79 -4.60 -2.35
C GLU A 6 14.29 -4.87 -2.19
N THR A 7 13.53 -4.58 -3.24
CA THR A 7 12.08 -4.84 -3.26
C THR A 7 11.86 -6.27 -3.71
N VAL A 8 11.32 -7.09 -2.82
CA VAL A 8 10.91 -8.46 -3.15
C VAL A 8 9.55 -8.43 -3.81
N ASN A 9 9.43 -9.02 -5.00
CA ASN A 9 8.17 -9.12 -5.73
C ASN A 9 7.38 -10.39 -5.38
N THR A 10 6.13 -10.45 -5.83
CA THR A 10 5.19 -11.55 -5.55
C THR A 10 5.70 -12.91 -5.99
N LYS A 11 6.45 -12.96 -7.11
CA LYS A 11 7.03 -14.20 -7.66
C LYS A 11 8.19 -14.72 -6.81
N GLU A 12 9.01 -13.81 -6.27
CA GLU A 12 10.09 -14.15 -5.35
C GLU A 12 9.55 -14.62 -3.99
N LEU A 13 8.45 -14.03 -3.51
CA LEU A 13 7.72 -14.51 -2.34
C LEU A 13 7.15 -15.91 -2.56
N ALA A 14 6.50 -16.15 -3.71
CA ALA A 14 5.95 -17.45 -4.06
C ALA A 14 7.03 -18.54 -4.16
N ARG A 15 8.19 -18.21 -4.73
CA ARG A 15 9.33 -19.12 -4.75
C ARG A 15 9.79 -19.48 -3.33
N THR A 16 9.92 -18.48 -2.47
CA THR A 16 10.31 -18.69 -1.06
C THR A 16 9.27 -19.54 -0.32
N LEU A 17 7.99 -19.36 -0.63
CA LEU A 17 6.90 -20.17 -0.07
C LEU A 17 6.97 -21.64 -0.51
N ALA A 18 7.21 -21.88 -1.80
CA ALA A 18 7.40 -23.23 -2.34
C ALA A 18 8.55 -23.95 -1.64
N GLU A 19 9.70 -23.26 -1.50
CA GLU A 19 10.91 -23.80 -0.86
C GLU A 19 10.71 -24.07 0.63
N ARG A 20 9.89 -23.28 1.34
CA ARG A 20 9.64 -23.47 2.79
C ARG A 20 8.61 -24.53 3.11
N THR A 21 7.60 -24.66 2.26
CA THR A 21 6.48 -25.57 2.55
C THR A 21 6.74 -26.96 2.02
N GLU A 22 7.49 -27.10 0.90
CA GLU A 22 7.69 -28.36 0.16
C GLU A 22 6.37 -29.05 -0.28
N LEU A 23 5.22 -28.39 -0.06
CA LEU A 23 3.88 -28.91 -0.35
C LEU A 23 3.37 -28.44 -1.71
N LEU A 24 3.84 -27.29 -2.18
CA LEU A 24 3.38 -26.65 -3.41
C LEU A 24 4.53 -26.52 -4.40
N ASN A 25 4.26 -26.79 -5.67
CA ASN A 25 5.22 -26.45 -6.72
C ASN A 25 5.25 -24.92 -6.96
N LYS A 26 6.21 -24.45 -7.77
CA LYS A 26 6.40 -23.01 -8.02
C LYS A 26 5.15 -22.33 -8.60
N GLY A 27 4.47 -22.98 -9.55
CA GLY A 27 3.26 -22.43 -10.17
C GLY A 27 2.11 -22.34 -9.17
N GLN A 28 1.86 -23.41 -8.41
CA GLN A 28 0.84 -23.44 -7.37
C GLN A 28 1.11 -22.40 -6.27
N SER A 29 2.37 -22.19 -5.91
CA SER A 29 2.74 -21.19 -4.91
C SER A 29 2.48 -19.77 -5.41
N GLU A 30 2.73 -19.51 -6.70
CA GLU A 30 2.44 -18.22 -7.32
C GLU A 30 0.92 -17.96 -7.37
N GLU A 31 0.13 -18.97 -7.75
CA GLU A 31 -1.33 -18.91 -7.71
C GLU A 31 -1.87 -18.62 -6.31
N VAL A 32 -1.35 -19.30 -5.28
CA VAL A 32 -1.79 -19.09 -3.89
C VAL A 32 -1.45 -17.68 -3.39
N VAL A 33 -0.26 -17.16 -3.69
CA VAL A 33 0.12 -15.81 -3.26
C VAL A 33 -0.72 -14.75 -3.98
N ASN A 34 -0.97 -14.92 -5.28
CA ASN A 34 -1.83 -14.01 -6.03
C ASN A 34 -3.28 -14.05 -5.51
N ALA A 35 -3.84 -15.24 -5.31
CA ALA A 35 -5.18 -15.40 -4.77
C ALA A 35 -5.30 -14.81 -3.34
N LEU A 36 -4.27 -14.95 -2.50
CA LEU A 36 -4.23 -14.30 -1.20
C LEU A 36 -4.29 -12.77 -1.33
N ALA A 37 -3.52 -12.19 -2.26
CA ALA A 37 -3.54 -10.75 -2.49
C ALA A 37 -4.91 -10.26 -2.96
N ASP A 38 -5.55 -10.99 -3.87
CA ASP A 38 -6.88 -10.68 -4.39
C ASP A 38 -7.94 -10.74 -3.27
N VAL A 39 -7.95 -11.80 -2.46
CA VAL A 39 -8.88 -11.94 -1.33
C VAL A 39 -8.68 -10.82 -0.30
N ILE A 40 -7.44 -10.44 0.00
CA ILE A 40 -7.15 -9.30 0.88
C ILE A 40 -7.74 -8.02 0.29
N PHE A 41 -7.50 -7.76 -0.99
CA PHE A 41 -7.99 -6.58 -1.68
C PHE A 41 -9.53 -6.51 -1.67
N GLU A 42 -10.21 -7.57 -2.08
CA GLU A 42 -11.68 -7.64 -2.08
C GLU A 42 -12.26 -7.45 -0.67
N THR A 43 -11.61 -8.05 0.34
CA THR A 43 -12.03 -7.90 1.73
C THR A 43 -11.92 -6.45 2.19
N LEU A 44 -10.82 -5.76 1.87
CA LEU A 44 -10.61 -4.36 2.21
C LEU A 44 -11.59 -3.44 1.47
N VAL A 45 -11.86 -3.70 0.18
CA VAL A 45 -12.86 -2.96 -0.61
C VAL A 45 -14.26 -3.09 -0.01
N SER A 46 -14.58 -4.24 0.60
CA SER A 46 -15.85 -4.43 1.32
C SER A 46 -15.96 -3.66 2.65
N GLY A 47 -14.91 -2.92 3.04
CA GLY A 47 -14.87 -2.17 4.30
C GLY A 47 -14.48 -3.01 5.51
N LYS A 48 -14.01 -4.25 5.32
CA LYS A 48 -13.59 -5.14 6.40
C LYS A 48 -12.09 -5.06 6.62
N ASN A 49 -11.67 -5.23 7.86
CA ASN A 49 -10.26 -5.30 8.22
C ASN A 49 -9.73 -6.74 8.04
N VAL A 50 -8.47 -6.87 7.64
CA VAL A 50 -7.78 -8.15 7.51
C VAL A 50 -6.64 -8.23 8.51
N LYS A 51 -6.68 -9.23 9.41
CA LYS A 51 -5.58 -9.52 10.33
C LYS A 51 -4.65 -10.56 9.73
N LEU A 52 -3.39 -10.17 9.51
CA LEU A 52 -2.31 -11.06 9.09
C LEU A 52 -1.43 -11.36 10.31
N ASN A 53 -1.50 -12.60 10.81
CA ASN A 53 -0.75 -13.02 11.99
C ASN A 53 0.76 -12.80 11.78
N GLY A 54 1.42 -12.16 12.75
CA GLY A 54 2.86 -11.85 12.69
C GLY A 54 3.23 -10.64 11.82
N ILE A 55 2.27 -10.03 11.11
CA ILE A 55 2.50 -8.82 10.29
C ILE A 55 1.73 -7.64 10.88
N GLY A 56 0.42 -7.79 11.12
CA GLY A 56 -0.42 -6.72 11.63
C GLY A 56 -1.87 -6.78 11.14
N VAL A 57 -2.54 -5.63 11.14
CA VAL A 57 -3.91 -5.47 10.67
C VAL A 57 -3.93 -4.48 9.53
N LEU A 58 -4.50 -4.89 8.39
CA LEU A 58 -4.84 -4.03 7.28
C LEU A 58 -6.25 -3.51 7.51
N GLU A 59 -6.41 -2.18 7.53
CA GLU A 59 -7.67 -1.54 7.86
C GLU A 59 -8.24 -0.80 6.65
N ALA A 60 -9.53 -1.02 6.39
CA ALA A 60 -10.28 -0.17 5.50
C ALA A 60 -10.77 1.04 6.30
N ARG A 61 -10.38 2.24 5.90
CA ARG A 61 -10.80 3.48 6.57
C ARG A 61 -11.56 4.36 5.58
N GLN A 62 -12.76 4.75 5.98
CA GLN A 62 -13.49 5.81 5.31
C GLN A 62 -12.89 7.15 5.73
N VAL A 63 -12.56 7.98 4.75
CA VAL A 63 -12.03 9.33 4.98
C VAL A 63 -13.07 10.30 4.43
N GLU A 64 -13.49 11.24 5.27
CA GLU A 64 -14.43 12.28 4.86
C GLU A 64 -13.79 13.18 3.80
N ALA A 65 -14.62 13.68 2.88
CA ALA A 65 -14.18 14.68 1.93
C ALA A 65 -13.75 15.94 2.70
N GLY A 66 -12.52 16.37 2.45
CA GLY A 66 -11.94 17.55 3.09
C GLY A 66 -11.32 18.49 2.07
N THR A 67 -11.15 19.74 2.46
CA THR A 67 -10.39 20.71 1.67
C THR A 67 -8.90 20.39 1.80
N VAL A 68 -8.25 20.07 0.69
CA VAL A 68 -6.81 19.84 0.61
C VAL A 68 -6.18 20.97 -0.20
N GLN A 69 -5.18 21.63 0.36
CA GLN A 69 -4.43 22.67 -0.34
C GLN A 69 -3.39 22.05 -1.27
N ASN A 70 -3.27 22.58 -2.48
CA ASN A 70 -2.18 22.22 -3.39
C ASN A 70 -0.88 22.88 -2.90
N PRO A 71 0.10 22.12 -2.38
CA PRO A 71 1.29 22.73 -1.75
C PRO A 71 2.16 23.49 -2.74
N ALA A 72 2.22 23.04 -4.00
CA ALA A 72 3.02 23.67 -5.03
C ALA A 72 2.41 25.00 -5.49
N LEU A 73 1.08 25.07 -5.62
CA LEU A 73 0.39 26.30 -5.98
C LEU A 73 0.42 27.32 -4.84
N TYR A 74 0.17 26.86 -3.61
CA TYR A 74 0.24 27.70 -2.40
C TYR A 74 1.60 28.42 -2.29
N THR A 75 2.69 27.68 -2.50
CA THR A 75 4.05 28.24 -2.44
C THR A 75 4.28 29.29 -3.52
N LYS A 76 3.88 29.01 -4.78
CA LYS A 76 4.02 29.95 -5.90
C LYS A 76 3.23 31.24 -5.70
N LEU A 77 2.01 31.16 -5.16
CA LEU A 77 1.18 32.34 -4.91
C LEU A 77 1.80 33.25 -3.85
N ILE A 78 2.38 32.67 -2.79
CA ILE A 78 3.12 33.44 -1.77
C ILE A 78 4.36 34.11 -2.36
N GLU A 79 5.14 33.39 -3.18
CA GLU A 79 6.31 33.95 -3.87
C GLU A 79 5.95 35.08 -4.83
N GLN A 80 4.76 35.02 -5.43
CA GLN A 80 4.17 36.08 -6.26
C GLN A 80 3.60 37.26 -5.45
N GLY A 81 3.76 37.25 -4.13
CA GLY A 81 3.37 38.35 -3.24
C GLY A 81 1.93 38.29 -2.73
N MET A 82 1.21 37.19 -2.95
CA MET A 82 -0.13 36.98 -2.40
C MET A 82 -0.05 36.73 -0.89
N SER A 83 -1.04 37.23 -0.15
CA SER A 83 -1.12 36.98 1.29
C SER A 83 -1.35 35.49 1.57
N LYS A 84 -0.88 35.02 2.73
CA LYS A 84 -1.07 33.62 3.14
C LYS A 84 -2.54 33.25 3.29
N ASP A 85 -3.42 34.19 3.57
CA ASP A 85 -4.84 33.89 3.78
C ASP A 85 -5.61 33.84 2.46
N ASP A 86 -5.19 34.63 1.46
CA ASP A 86 -5.73 34.55 0.10
C ASP A 86 -5.22 33.32 -0.66
N ALA A 87 -3.98 32.91 -0.42
CA ALA A 87 -3.40 31.72 -1.06
C ALA A 87 -3.94 30.39 -0.48
N LYS A 88 -4.60 30.42 0.68
CA LYS A 88 -5.21 29.25 1.35
C LYS A 88 -6.64 28.97 0.89
N ALA A 89 -7.30 29.94 0.26
CA ALA A 89 -8.67 29.88 -0.23
C ALA A 89 -8.79 28.97 -1.46
#